data_AF-A0A1B8U780-F1
#
_entry.id   AF-A0A1B8U780-F1
#
_cell.length_a   1.000
_cell.length_b   1.000
_cell.length_c   1.000
_cell.angle_alpha   90.00
_cell.angle_beta   90.00
_cell.angle_gamma   90.00
#
_symmetry.space_group_name_H-M   'P 1'
#
loop_
_entity.id
_entity.type
_entity.pdbx_description
1 polymer ?
#
loop_
_entity_poly.entity_id
_entity_poly.type
_entity_poly.pdbx_seq_one_letter_code
_entity_poly.pdbx_strand_id
1 'polypeptide(L)'
;MKNQLKNNWKLFLIASLTLGLAPFNPPHIWGKLQWILGGNAFDTQKGLQPQDWFDVLLHGLPWFLLLISGILNLLYSKKSV
;
A
#
# COMPACT_ATOMS: atom_id res chain seq x y z
N MET A 1 3.93 -17.57 9.09
CA MET A 1 3.47 -16.32 8.45
C MET A 1 3.68 -15.06 9.30
N LYS A 2 3.10 -14.92 10.51
CA LYS A 2 3.24 -13.69 11.33
C LYS A 2 4.70 -13.26 11.59
N ASN A 3 5.59 -14.20 11.90
CA ASN A 3 7.02 -13.92 12.09
C ASN A 3 7.72 -13.41 10.80
N GLN A 4 7.33 -13.93 9.64
CA GLN A 4 7.88 -13.47 8.36
C GLN A 4 7.44 -12.02 8.08
N LEU A 5 6.16 -11.68 8.31
CA LEU A 5 5.69 -10.31 8.17
C LEU A 5 6.43 -9.36 9.12
N LYS A 6 6.58 -9.74 10.39
CA LYS A 6 7.30 -8.94 11.40
C LYS A 6 8.77 -8.71 11.02
N ASN A 7 9.49 -9.76 10.62
CA ASN A 7 10.93 -9.71 10.39
C ASN A 7 11.31 -9.03 9.06
N ASN A 8 10.44 -9.10 8.05
CA ASN A 8 10.68 -8.53 6.72
C ASN A 8 10.21 -7.07 6.58
N TRP A 9 9.97 -6.35 7.67
CA TRP A 9 9.50 -4.96 7.62
C TRP A 9 10.39 -4.03 6.79
N LYS A 10 11.71 -4.27 6.77
CA LYS A 10 12.68 -3.52 5.93
C LYS A 10 12.43 -3.71 4.44
N LEU A 11 12.09 -4.94 4.02
CA LEU A 11 11.74 -5.23 2.64
C LEU A 11 10.48 -4.46 2.24
N PHE A 12 9.46 -4.47 3.10
CA PHE A 12 8.22 -3.71 2.85
C PHE A 12 8.48 -2.20 2.86
N LEU A 13 9.38 -1.70 3.70
CA LEU A 13 9.78 -0.29 3.69
C LEU A 13 10.43 0.09 2.36
N ILE A 14 11.43 -0.69 1.92
CA ILE A 14 12.11 -0.43 0.64
C ILE A 14 11.14 -0.54 -0.53
N ALA A 15 10.29 -1.57 -0.56
CA ALA A 15 9.27 -1.74 -1.59
C ALA A 15 8.27 -0.58 -1.62
N SER A 16 7.82 -0.08 -0.46
CA SER A 16 6.95 1.10 -0.37
C SER A 16 7.61 2.36 -0.89
N LEU A 17 8.87 2.60 -0.48
CA LEU A 17 9.64 3.77 -0.90
C LEU A 17 10.12 3.70 -2.35
N THR A 18 10.01 2.56 -3.03
CA THR A 18 10.40 2.39 -4.43
C THR A 18 9.18 2.14 -5.31
N LEU A 19 8.69 0.89 -5.34
CA LEU A 19 7.51 0.50 -6.10
C LEU A 19 6.26 1.23 -5.64
N GLY A 20 6.05 1.40 -4.33
CA GLY A 20 4.84 2.04 -3.80
C GLY A 20 4.74 3.55 -4.06
N LEU A 21 5.86 4.22 -4.30
CA LEU A 21 5.91 5.64 -4.67
C LEU A 21 6.10 5.86 -6.16
N ALA A 22 6.35 4.82 -6.95
CA ALA A 22 6.61 4.97 -8.37
C ALA A 22 5.34 5.46 -9.11
N PRO A 23 5.53 6.26 -10.18
CA PRO A 23 6.65 7.17 -10.41
C PRO A 23 6.68 8.29 -9.36
N PHE A 24 7.85 8.77 -8.94
CA PHE A 24 7.97 9.61 -7.74
C PHE A 24 7.28 10.99 -7.80
N ASN A 25 6.89 11.46 -8.98
CA ASN A 25 6.25 12.76 -9.14
C ASN A 25 5.35 12.84 -10.38
N PRO A 26 4.02 12.75 -10.26
CA PRO A 26 3.26 12.30 -9.08
C PRO A 26 3.19 10.76 -8.98
N PRO A 27 3.15 10.18 -7.76
CA PRO A 27 2.92 8.74 -7.56
C PRO A 27 1.64 8.25 -8.23
N HIS A 28 1.68 7.07 -8.87
CA HIS A 28 0.49 6.49 -9.50
C HIS A 28 -0.63 6.35 -8.47
N ILE A 29 -0.31 5.94 -7.24
CA ILE A 29 -1.30 5.76 -6.17
C ILE A 29 -2.03 7.06 -5.79
N TRP A 30 -1.42 8.24 -5.98
CA TRP A 30 -1.98 9.52 -5.50
C TRP A 30 -3.27 9.88 -6.25
N GLY A 31 -3.21 9.96 -7.58
CA GLY A 31 -4.38 10.30 -8.40
C GLY A 31 -5.48 9.24 -8.30
N LYS A 32 -5.10 7.96 -8.17
CA LYS A 32 -6.06 6.86 -8.02
C LYS A 32 -6.81 6.92 -6.69
N LEU A 33 -6.12 7.24 -5.59
CA LEU A 33 -6.77 7.45 -4.29
C LEU A 33 -7.76 8.60 -4.33
N GLN A 34 -7.42 9.72 -4.98
CA GLN A 34 -8.34 10.83 -5.17
C GLN A 34 -9.59 10.43 -5.97
N TRP A 35 -9.42 9.63 -7.02
CA TRP A 35 -10.56 9.09 -7.79
C TRP A 35 -11.45 8.15 -6.97
N ILE A 36 -10.86 7.27 -6.15
CA ILE A 36 -11.59 6.36 -5.28
C ILE A 36 -12.37 7.14 -4.22
N LEU A 37 -11.71 8.07 -3.53
CA LEU A 37 -12.33 8.89 -2.48
C LEU A 37 -13.35 9.88 -3.05
N GLY A 38 -13.18 10.32 -4.29
CA GLY A 38 -14.12 11.19 -5.00
C GLY A 38 -15.37 10.48 -5.52
N GLY A 39 -15.51 9.16 -5.33
CA GLY A 39 -16.70 8.39 -5.71
C GLY A 39 -16.78 8.01 -7.19
N ASN A 40 -15.82 8.41 -8.02
CA ASN A 40 -15.84 8.17 -9.46
C ASN A 40 -15.31 6.79 -9.85
N ALA A 41 -14.67 6.06 -8.94
CA ALA A 41 -13.98 4.80 -9.26
C ALA A 41 -14.86 3.71 -9.90
N PHE A 42 -16.17 3.70 -9.59
CA PHE A 42 -17.13 2.72 -10.09
C PHE A 42 -18.12 3.30 -11.10
N ASP A 43 -17.89 4.54 -11.56
CA ASP A 43 -18.74 5.16 -12.56
C ASP A 43 -18.68 4.39 -13.89
N THR A 44 -19.82 4.23 -14.56
CA THR A 44 -19.90 3.43 -15.80
C THR A 44 -19.25 4.12 -17.00
N GLN A 45 -19.07 5.43 -16.96
CA GLN A 45 -18.48 6.22 -18.05
C GLN A 45 -17.08 6.74 -17.71
N LYS A 46 -16.79 7.01 -16.44
CA LYS A 46 -15.55 7.64 -15.93
C LYS A 46 -14.84 6.82 -14.85
N GLY A 47 -15.22 5.56 -14.69
CA GLY A 47 -14.64 4.63 -13.73
C GLY A 47 -13.17 4.34 -13.98
N LEU A 48 -12.54 3.75 -12.95
CA LEU A 48 -11.19 3.22 -13.07
C LEU A 48 -11.17 2.05 -14.05
N GLN A 49 -10.21 2.07 -14.97
CA GLN A 49 -9.96 0.94 -15.86
C GLN A 49 -9.29 -0.20 -15.10
N PRO A 50 -9.33 -1.44 -15.61
CA PRO A 50 -8.67 -2.58 -14.96
C PRO A 50 -7.18 -2.35 -14.65
N GLN A 51 -6.46 -1.66 -15.53
CA GLN A 51 -5.06 -1.27 -15.30
C GLN A 51 -4.89 -0.31 -14.13
N ASP A 52 -5.85 0.57 -13.91
CA ASP A 52 -5.81 1.54 -12.83
C ASP A 52 -6.06 0.87 -11.48
N TRP A 53 -6.94 -0.15 -11.46
CA TRP A 53 -7.12 -1.02 -10.31
C TRP A 53 -5.86 -1.83 -10.00
N PHE A 54 -5.20 -2.33 -11.05
CA PHE A 54 -3.92 -3.00 -10.91
C PHE A 54 -2.85 -2.06 -10.34
N ASP A 55 -2.81 -0.80 -10.77
CA ASP A 55 -1.90 0.20 -10.20
C ASP A 55 -2.16 0.46 -8.73
N VAL A 56 -3.42 0.61 -8.32
CA VAL A 56 -3.80 0.76 -6.90
C VAL A 56 -3.31 -0.43 -6.08
N LEU A 57 -3.51 -1.64 -6.58
CA LEU A 57 -3.08 -2.86 -5.90
C LEU A 57 -1.56 -2.96 -5.86
N LEU A 58 -0.87 -2.78 -6.98
CA LEU A 58 0.58 -2.95 -7.10
C LEU A 58 1.34 -1.93 -6.25
N HIS A 59 0.93 -0.66 -6.31
CA HIS A 59 1.59 0.41 -5.57
C HIS A 59 1.12 0.46 -4.11
N GLY A 60 -0.12 0.05 -3.81
CA GLY A 60 -0.69 0.05 -2.46
C GLY A 60 -0.27 -1.16 -1.61
N LEU A 61 0.00 -2.32 -2.23
CA LEU A 61 0.34 -3.55 -1.51
C LEU A 61 1.59 -3.43 -0.62
N PRO A 62 2.71 -2.82 -1.06
CA PRO A 62 3.87 -2.58 -0.19
C PRO A 62 3.52 -1.80 1.07
N TRP A 63 2.72 -0.74 0.95
CA TRP A 63 2.28 0.10 2.08
C TRP A 63 1.41 -0.69 3.05
N PHE A 64 0.50 -1.50 2.53
CA PHE A 64 -0.36 -2.35 3.35
C PHE A 64 0.44 -3.38 4.15
N LEU A 65 1.43 -4.03 3.52
CA LEU A 65 2.32 -4.99 4.19
C LEU A 65 3.22 -4.31 5.23
N LEU A 66 3.71 -3.10 4.93
CA LEU A 66 4.48 -2.29 5.87
C LEU A 66 3.65 -1.92 7.10
N LEU A 67 2.39 -1.51 6.92
CA LEU A 67 1.48 -1.17 8.01
C LEU A 67 1.20 -2.38 8.91
N ILE A 68 0.86 -3.53 8.33
CA ILE A 68 0.66 -4.78 9.09
C ILE A 68 1.93 -5.14 9.86
N SER A 69 3.08 -5.09 9.20
CA SER A 69 4.37 -5.40 9.82
C SER A 69 4.70 -4.45 10.96
N GLY A 70 4.45 -3.15 10.80
CA GLY A 70 4.62 -2.14 11.85
C GLY A 70 3.72 -2.40 13.05
N ILE A 71 2.43 -2.66 12.83
CA ILE A 71 1.48 -3.01 13.90
C ILE A 71 1.94 -4.27 14.64
N LEU A 72 2.35 -5.32 13.93
CA LEU A 72 2.88 -6.54 14.56
C LEU A 72 4.13 -6.26 15.38
N ASN A 73 5.05 -5.43 14.90
CA ASN A 73 6.23 -5.05 15.66
C ASN A 73 5.87 -4.27 16.93
N LEU A 74 4.95 -3.30 16.85
CA LEU A 74 4.50 -2.51 17.99
C LEU A 74 3.78 -3.36 19.05
N LEU A 75 2.85 -4.23 18.63
CA LEU A 75 2.07 -5.07 19.54
C LEU A 75 2.92 -6.16 20.20
N TYR A 76 3.87 -6.77 19.48
CA TYR A 76 4.75 -7.80 20.05
C TYR A 76 5.92 -7.23 20.86
N SER A 77 6.33 -5.98 20.62
CA SER A 77 7.36 -5.33 21.45
C SER A 77 6.88 -5.07 22.87
N LYS A 78 5.56 -4.93 23.10
CA LYS A 78 4.97 -4.69 24.43
C LYS A 78 4.84 -5.94 25.30
N LYS A 79 5.08 -7.14 24.75
CA LYS A 79 4.79 -8.42 25.44
C LYS A 79 5.98 -8.97 26.24
N SER A 80 7.05 -8.20 26.44
CA SER A 80 8.25 -8.61 27.19
C SER A 80 8.35 -7.99 28.60
N VAL A 81 7.22 -7.78 29.27
CA VAL A 81 7.17 -7.43 30.70
C VAL A 81 6.54 -8.59 31.45
#